data_AF-A0A932A785-F1
#
_entry.id   AF-A0A932A785-F1
#
_cell.length_a   1.000
_cell.length_b   1.000
_cell.length_c   1.000
_cell.angle_alpha   90.00
_cell.angle_beta   90.00
_cell.angle_gamma   90.00
#
_symmetry.space_group_name_H-M   'P 1'
#
loop_
_entity.id
_entity.type
_entity.pdbx_description
1 polymer ?
#
loop_
_entity_poly.entity_id
_entity_poly.type
_entity_poly.pdbx_seq_one_letter_code
_entity_poly.pdbx_strand_id
1 'polypeptide(L)'
;MKQIRRKSLLFAGILLLSGVAFAVPVVTITAPTGGSTAGSPVQVSASATSSRTVTLMQIYVDGTKKYEGKGSSLSTTVSIATGSHRLTVQAFDSSGAGKLSVNFSVSTATSTALPPLAVFNDIDEMTDWASCDSCAGPGGAGPTTPHSMKQSIASPAMDGKAAEFWLGGDTKYAAALWWKQLGARDSATKFTYDLYFYLKNPSVSQALEFDANQTVNGSMYVFGTQCNLKGSKQWDIWDYNLHWIPTGIPCTLPAAYAWHHLTFEFERSNGKMHYLSITLDGKKSYVDRYQVPRPKTTRELNVAVQLDGNSAMTDYSEWVDKISLKIW
;
A
#
# COMPACT_ATOMS: atom_id res chain seq x y z
N MET A 1 67.46 79.95 43.32
CA MET A 1 66.44 79.60 42.31
C MET A 1 66.91 78.39 41.51
N LYS A 2 66.28 77.22 41.68
CA LYS A 2 66.53 75.99 40.89
C LYS A 2 65.20 75.56 40.28
N GLN A 3 65.16 75.45 38.96
CA GLN A 3 63.97 75.16 38.15
C GLN A 3 63.54 73.69 38.32
N ILE A 4 62.27 73.46 38.69
CA ILE A 4 61.66 72.13 38.79
C ILE A 4 61.00 71.81 37.43
N ARG A 5 61.50 70.80 36.71
CA ARG A 5 60.85 70.24 35.51
C ARG A 5 59.81 69.20 35.94
N ARG A 6 58.52 69.47 35.69
CA ARG A 6 57.43 68.49 35.81
C ARG A 6 57.48 67.54 34.62
N LYS A 7 57.62 66.23 34.87
CA LYS A 7 57.42 65.17 33.87
C LYS A 7 55.94 64.83 33.81
N SER A 8 55.29 65.08 32.68
CA SER A 8 53.92 64.65 32.41
C SER A 8 53.95 63.17 32.03
N LEU A 9 53.33 62.30 32.85
CA LEU A 9 53.03 60.92 32.48
C LEU A 9 51.74 60.92 31.64
N LEU A 10 51.82 60.50 30.38
CA LEU A 10 50.65 60.11 29.59
C LEU A 10 50.24 58.68 30.00
N PHE A 11 49.05 58.55 30.61
CA PHE A 11 48.37 57.27 30.76
C PHE A 11 47.60 56.98 29.47
N ALA A 12 48.07 56.01 28.68
CA ALA A 12 47.30 55.45 27.58
C ALA A 12 46.29 54.44 28.16
N GLY A 13 45.04 54.86 28.31
CA GLY A 13 43.94 53.98 28.67
C GLY A 13 43.62 53.03 27.52
N ILE A 14 43.95 51.75 27.67
CA ILE A 14 43.52 50.68 26.76
C ILE A 14 42.03 50.43 27.05
N LEU A 15 41.16 50.92 26.15
CA LEU A 15 39.73 50.63 26.17
C LEU A 15 39.51 49.22 25.58
N LEU A 16 39.45 48.20 26.43
CA LEU A 16 39.02 46.85 26.03
C LEU A 16 37.51 46.88 25.72
N LEU A 17 37.13 47.08 24.45
CA LEU A 17 35.79 46.71 24.00
C LEU A 17 35.67 45.19 24.06
N SER A 18 35.07 44.67 25.14
CA SER A 18 34.59 43.29 25.17
C SER A 18 33.44 43.17 24.18
N GLY A 19 33.74 42.75 22.95
CA GLY A 19 32.71 42.33 22.00
C GLY A 19 31.94 41.16 22.61
N VAL A 20 30.66 41.35 22.90
CA VAL A 20 29.78 40.27 23.35
C VAL A 20 29.62 39.32 22.17
N ALA A 21 30.39 38.24 22.13
CA ALA A 21 30.24 37.21 21.12
C ALA A 21 28.90 36.52 21.36
N PHE A 22 27.93 36.75 20.48
CA PHE A 22 26.65 36.07 20.54
C PHE A 22 26.80 34.63 20.04
N ALA A 23 26.26 33.68 20.80
CA ALA A 23 26.29 32.27 20.42
C ALA A 23 25.30 32.01 19.28
N VAL A 24 25.78 31.31 18.25
CA VAL A 24 24.97 30.79 17.13
C VAL A 24 23.96 29.73 17.63
N PRO A 25 22.92 29.39 16.83
CA PRO A 25 21.94 28.39 17.22
C PRO A 25 22.55 27.04 17.59
N VAL A 26 22.02 26.38 18.62
CA VAL A 26 22.36 24.99 18.96
C VAL A 26 21.39 24.07 18.23
N VAL A 27 21.92 23.18 17.37
CA VAL A 27 21.13 22.24 16.57
C VAL A 27 21.10 20.87 17.25
N THR A 28 19.92 20.26 17.33
CA THR A 28 19.71 18.88 17.77
C THR A 28 19.10 18.08 16.63
N ILE A 29 19.72 16.95 16.27
CA ILE A 29 19.19 15.98 15.30
C ILE A 29 18.65 14.79 16.07
N THR A 30 17.36 14.50 15.92
CA THR A 30 16.70 13.34 16.55
C THR A 30 16.53 12.16 15.60
N ALA A 31 16.54 12.41 14.29
CA ALA A 31 16.59 11.36 13.27
C ALA A 31 17.30 11.86 12.00
N PRO A 32 18.13 11.03 11.35
CA PRO A 32 18.74 9.79 11.85
C PRO A 32 19.70 10.06 13.02
N THR A 33 19.90 9.07 13.89
CA THR A 33 20.92 9.13 14.95
C THR A 33 22.30 8.71 14.40
N GLY A 34 23.38 9.17 15.04
CA GLY A 34 24.74 8.81 14.63
C GLY A 34 24.98 7.30 14.69
N GLY A 35 25.53 6.74 13.61
CA GLY A 35 25.78 5.30 13.45
C GLY A 35 24.56 4.47 13.07
N SER A 36 23.37 5.06 12.93
CA SER A 36 22.18 4.33 12.53
C SER A 36 22.18 3.92 11.06
N THR A 37 21.31 2.97 10.73
CA THR A 37 20.97 2.60 9.35
C THR A 37 19.53 3.01 9.07
N ALA A 38 19.28 3.66 7.94
CA ALA A 38 17.96 4.10 7.51
C ALA A 38 17.63 3.60 6.11
N GLY A 39 16.33 3.47 5.81
CA GLY A 39 15.83 3.29 4.45
C GLY A 39 15.73 4.63 3.70
N SER A 40 15.63 4.57 2.37
CA SER A 40 15.35 5.74 1.53
C SER A 40 13.87 5.75 1.09
N PRO A 41 13.15 6.87 1.18
CA PRO A 41 13.64 8.19 1.62
C PRO A 41 13.85 8.27 3.14
N VAL A 42 14.91 8.95 3.56
CA VAL A 42 15.36 9.04 4.96
C VAL A 42 14.55 10.09 5.69
N GLN A 43 13.92 9.72 6.81
CA GLN A 43 13.28 10.67 7.72
C GLN A 43 14.34 11.49 8.46
N VAL A 44 14.27 12.82 8.32
CA VAL A 44 15.12 13.78 9.02
C VAL A 44 14.28 14.63 9.96
N SER A 45 14.58 14.56 11.25
CA SER A 45 13.94 15.34 12.30
C SER A 45 15.00 16.09 13.10
N ALA A 46 14.85 17.40 13.21
CA ALA A 46 15.80 18.25 13.91
C ALA A 46 15.13 19.52 14.47
N SER A 47 15.74 20.09 15.50
CA SER A 47 15.35 21.36 16.10
C SER A 47 16.57 22.23 16.39
N ALA A 48 16.34 23.53 16.59
CA ALA A 48 17.35 24.48 16.98
C ALA A 48 16.90 25.34 18.16
N THR A 49 17.81 25.62 19.07
CA THR A 49 17.60 26.54 20.19
C THR A 49 18.57 27.71 20.07
N SER A 50 18.06 28.94 20.19
CA SER A 50 18.88 30.15 20.18
C SER A 50 18.27 31.22 21.08
N SER A 51 19.10 32.17 21.53
CA SER A 51 18.66 33.41 22.19
C SER A 51 18.08 34.43 21.20
N ARG A 52 18.19 34.18 19.89
CA ARG A 52 17.67 34.98 18.78
C ARG A 52 16.69 34.15 17.96
N THR A 53 15.84 34.81 17.18
CA THR A 53 14.91 34.12 16.28
C THR A 53 15.67 33.34 15.21
N VAL A 54 15.52 32.02 15.21
CA VAL A 54 15.99 31.16 14.13
C VAL A 54 15.09 31.38 12.90
N THR A 55 15.68 31.84 11.80
CA THR A 55 14.95 32.22 10.58
C THR A 55 14.68 31.03 9.68
N LEU A 56 15.66 30.11 9.56
CA LEU A 56 15.55 28.92 8.73
C LEU A 56 16.49 27.81 9.20
N MET A 57 16.16 26.59 8.79
CA MET A 57 16.99 25.41 8.91
C MET A 57 17.19 24.74 7.54
N GLN A 58 18.38 24.17 7.33
CA GLN A 58 18.76 23.50 6.08
C GLN A 58 19.27 22.09 6.36
N ILE A 59 18.98 21.16 5.45
CA ILE A 59 19.54 19.81 5.45
C ILE A 59 20.54 19.68 4.32
N TYR A 60 21.74 19.19 4.65
CA TYR A 60 22.79 18.83 3.70
C TYR A 60 23.12 17.34 3.82
N VAL A 61 23.30 16.68 2.68
CA VAL A 61 23.78 15.30 2.57
C VAL A 61 25.09 15.33 1.78
N ASP A 62 26.17 14.87 2.40
CA ASP A 62 27.52 14.87 1.83
C ASP A 62 27.95 16.25 1.31
N GLY A 63 27.57 17.30 2.04
CA GLY A 63 27.87 18.69 1.69
C GLY A 63 26.91 19.32 0.65
N THR A 64 25.97 18.56 0.09
CA THR A 64 24.98 19.08 -0.88
C THR A 64 23.67 19.42 -0.18
N LYS A 65 23.16 20.65 -0.35
CA LYS A 65 21.86 21.06 0.21
C LYS A 65 20.73 20.23 -0.42
N LYS A 66 19.90 19.60 0.41
CA LYS A 66 18.75 18.80 0.00
C LYS A 66 17.41 19.43 0.36
N TYR A 67 17.36 20.21 1.43
CA TYR A 67 16.13 20.82 1.93
C TYR A 67 16.40 22.12 2.67
N GLU A 68 15.41 23.01 2.71
CA GLU A 68 15.37 24.23 3.50
C GLU A 68 13.95 24.48 4.00
N GLY A 69 13.82 24.77 5.29
CA GLY A 69 12.54 25.10 5.94
C GLY A 69 12.67 26.33 6.82
N LYS A 70 11.57 27.07 7.01
CA LYS A 70 11.54 28.26 7.89
C LYS A 70 11.34 27.85 9.35
N GLY A 71 11.87 28.66 10.27
CA GLY A 71 11.70 28.46 11.71
C GLY A 71 12.79 27.59 12.36
N SER A 72 12.52 27.15 13.59
CA SER A 72 13.48 26.48 14.48
C SER A 72 13.32 24.96 14.57
N SER A 73 12.51 24.35 13.70
CA SER A 73 12.37 22.89 13.62
C SER A 73 12.11 22.44 12.19
N LEU A 74 12.49 21.20 11.89
CA LEU A 74 12.15 20.51 10.65
C LEU A 74 11.86 19.03 10.90
N SER A 75 10.95 18.48 10.10
CA SER A 75 10.61 17.06 10.04
C SER A 75 10.19 16.77 8.60
N THR A 76 11.03 16.08 7.85
CA THR A 76 10.80 15.84 6.42
C THR A 76 11.57 14.60 5.95
N THR A 77 11.21 14.06 4.78
CA THR A 77 11.91 12.95 4.16
C THR A 77 12.85 13.44 3.06
N VAL A 78 14.05 12.86 2.97
CA VAL A 78 15.05 13.18 1.94
C VAL A 78 15.45 11.90 1.22
N SER A 79 15.35 11.91 -0.11
CA SER A 79 15.84 10.79 -0.94
C SER A 79 17.37 10.80 -0.97
N ILE A 80 17.97 9.74 -0.42
CA ILE A 80 19.42 9.56 -0.32
C ILE A 80 19.77 8.20 -0.94
N ALA A 81 20.85 8.14 -1.73
CA ALA A 81 21.31 6.89 -2.34
C ALA A 81 21.76 5.90 -1.26
N THR A 82 22.01 4.65 -1.62
CA THR A 82 22.59 3.68 -0.68
C THR A 82 24.07 3.94 -0.45
N GLY A 83 24.54 3.63 0.75
CA GLY A 83 25.92 3.85 1.17
C GLY A 83 26.03 4.54 2.53
N SER A 84 27.26 4.87 2.93
CA SER A 84 27.50 5.68 4.12
C SER A 84 27.42 7.16 3.75
N HIS A 85 26.68 7.93 4.55
CA HIS A 85 26.41 9.35 4.30
C HIS A 85 26.66 10.20 5.54
N ARG A 86 27.00 11.47 5.32
CA ARG A 86 27.05 12.48 6.37
C ARG A 86 25.87 13.44 6.22
N LEU A 87 24.93 13.37 7.16
CA LEU A 87 23.88 14.37 7.30
C LEU A 87 24.41 15.57 8.09
N THR A 88 24.16 16.78 7.61
CA THR A 88 24.41 18.01 8.36
C THR A 88 23.15 18.86 8.38
N VAL A 89 22.70 19.24 9.57
CA VAL A 89 21.62 20.21 9.74
C VAL A 89 22.23 21.54 10.17
N GLN A 90 21.84 22.62 9.49
CA GLN A 90 22.26 23.99 9.81
C GLN A 90 21.04 24.81 10.21
N ALA A 91 21.17 25.67 11.20
CA ALA A 91 20.15 26.62 11.63
C ALA A 91 20.73 28.03 11.64
N PHE A 92 19.97 29.02 11.17
CA PHE A 92 20.43 30.39 11.00
C PHE A 92 19.64 31.34 11.89
N ASP A 93 20.36 32.25 12.55
CA ASP A 93 19.79 33.44 13.18
C ASP A 93 20.62 34.68 12.84
N SER A 94 20.36 35.81 13.50
CA SER A 94 21.10 37.06 13.26
C SER A 94 22.56 37.07 13.74
N SER A 95 23.01 36.04 14.48
CA SER A 95 24.41 35.84 14.87
C SER A 95 25.19 34.92 13.93
N GLY A 96 24.49 34.16 13.07
CA GLY A 96 25.09 33.30 12.07
C GLY A 96 24.48 31.89 12.03
N ALA A 97 25.27 30.92 11.58
CA ALA A 97 24.84 29.55 11.35
C ALA A 97 25.40 28.58 12.39
N GLY A 98 24.51 27.94 13.14
CA GLY A 98 24.80 26.77 13.96
C GLY A 98 24.67 25.49 13.15
N LYS A 99 25.47 24.45 13.45
CA LYS A 99 25.44 23.19 12.71
C LYS A 99 25.70 21.97 13.57
N LEU A 100 25.05 20.86 13.23
CA LEU A 100 25.35 19.52 13.77
C LEU A 100 25.42 18.53 12.60
N SER A 101 26.36 17.59 12.68
CA SER A 101 26.49 16.51 11.70
C SER A 101 26.37 15.15 12.38
N VAL A 102 25.73 14.20 11.69
CA VAL A 102 25.71 12.78 12.06
C VAL A 102 26.10 11.94 10.85
N ASN A 103 26.91 10.91 11.08
CA ASN A 103 27.17 9.89 10.08
C ASN A 103 26.16 8.76 10.25
N PHE A 104 25.62 8.26 9.16
CA PHE A 104 24.65 7.16 9.16
C PHE A 104 24.80 6.38 7.85
N SER A 105 24.24 5.19 7.76
CA SER A 105 24.21 4.44 6.51
C SER A 105 22.80 4.39 5.96
N VAL A 106 22.68 4.50 4.64
CA VAL A 106 21.45 4.22 3.91
C VAL A 106 21.62 2.86 3.27
N SER A 107 20.83 1.89 3.69
CA SER A 107 20.67 0.67 2.93
C SER A 107 19.45 0.84 2.03
N THR A 108 19.35 0.03 0.97
CA THR A 108 18.00 -0.33 0.51
C THR A 108 17.27 -0.74 1.77
N ALA A 109 16.09 -0.20 2.04
CA ALA A 109 15.25 -0.83 3.04
C ALA A 109 15.14 -2.29 2.58
N THR A 110 15.88 -3.21 3.20
CA THR A 110 15.44 -4.59 3.26
C THR A 110 14.15 -4.42 3.99
N SER A 111 13.06 -4.37 3.21
CA SER A 111 11.74 -4.55 3.74
C SER A 111 11.88 -5.69 4.74
N THR A 112 11.61 -5.40 6.01
CA THR A 112 11.48 -6.46 7.01
C THR A 112 10.27 -7.35 6.70
N ALA A 113 9.56 -7.10 5.60
CA ALA A 113 8.68 -8.10 5.02
C ALA A 113 9.52 -9.32 4.65
N LEU A 114 9.22 -10.42 5.36
CA LEU A 114 9.60 -11.76 4.96
C LEU A 114 9.43 -11.92 3.44
N PRO A 115 10.33 -12.64 2.75
CA PRO A 115 10.06 -13.02 1.37
C PRO A 115 8.73 -13.79 1.32
N PRO A 116 7.98 -13.71 0.20
CA PRO A 116 6.79 -14.53 0.05
C PRO A 116 7.15 -16.01 0.18
N LEU A 117 6.30 -16.76 0.89
CA LEU A 117 6.33 -18.21 0.93
C LEU A 117 6.14 -18.80 -0.47
N ALA A 118 5.24 -18.21 -1.28
CA ALA A 118 5.09 -18.54 -2.69
C ALA A 118 4.50 -17.36 -3.46
N VAL A 119 4.76 -17.35 -4.77
CA VAL A 119 4.10 -16.49 -5.74
C VAL A 119 3.55 -17.37 -6.84
N PHE A 120 2.23 -17.37 -7.00
CA PHE A 120 1.55 -17.99 -8.13
C PHE A 120 1.29 -16.87 -9.14
N ASN A 121 1.80 -17.00 -10.35
CA ASN A 121 1.57 -16.04 -11.44
C ASN A 121 0.77 -16.71 -12.55
N ASP A 122 0.18 -15.89 -13.41
CA ASP A 122 -0.52 -16.30 -14.62
C ASP A 122 -1.53 -17.43 -14.34
N ILE A 123 -2.27 -17.29 -13.22
CA ILE A 123 -3.24 -18.29 -12.75
C ILE A 123 -4.37 -18.45 -13.78
N ASP A 124 -4.72 -17.40 -14.51
CA ASP A 124 -5.66 -17.42 -15.62
C ASP A 124 -5.18 -18.27 -16.82
N GLU A 125 -3.88 -18.58 -16.93
CA GLU A 125 -3.33 -19.51 -17.93
C GLU A 125 -3.27 -20.97 -17.45
N MET A 126 -3.45 -21.23 -16.14
CA MET A 126 -3.36 -22.59 -15.61
C MET A 126 -4.53 -23.45 -16.09
N THR A 127 -4.27 -24.70 -16.48
CA THR A 127 -5.33 -25.66 -16.84
C THR A 127 -6.19 -26.05 -15.63
N ASP A 128 -7.27 -26.80 -15.81
CA ASP A 128 -8.04 -27.42 -14.71
C ASP A 128 -8.67 -26.41 -13.74
N TRP A 129 -9.23 -25.32 -14.27
CA TRP A 129 -10.22 -24.52 -13.55
C TRP A 129 -11.51 -25.32 -13.40
N ALA A 130 -12.08 -25.27 -12.19
CA ALA A 130 -13.40 -25.81 -11.94
C ALA A 130 -14.44 -24.70 -12.04
N SER A 131 -15.69 -25.06 -12.34
CA SER A 131 -16.80 -24.11 -12.40
C SER A 131 -18.06 -24.69 -11.76
N CYS A 132 -18.97 -23.80 -11.38
CA CYS A 132 -20.23 -24.16 -10.76
C CYS A 132 -21.23 -23.00 -10.83
N ASP A 133 -22.43 -23.29 -11.33
CA ASP A 133 -23.57 -22.38 -11.34
C ASP A 133 -24.50 -22.62 -10.15
N SER A 134 -24.80 -23.87 -9.84
CA SER A 134 -25.72 -24.25 -8.78
C SER A 134 -25.23 -23.88 -7.37
N CYS A 135 -23.94 -23.55 -7.23
CA CYS A 135 -23.37 -23.03 -5.99
C CYS A 135 -23.06 -21.53 -6.04
N ALA A 136 -23.20 -20.89 -7.21
CA ALA A 136 -23.04 -19.46 -7.40
C ALA A 136 -24.39 -18.77 -7.15
N GLY A 137 -24.72 -18.57 -5.88
CA GLY A 137 -25.95 -17.91 -5.48
C GLY A 137 -26.07 -17.75 -3.97
N PRO A 138 -27.12 -17.06 -3.49
CA PRO A 138 -27.32 -16.81 -2.06
C PRO A 138 -27.22 -18.08 -1.22
N GLY A 139 -26.35 -18.07 -0.22
CA GLY A 139 -26.13 -19.22 0.66
C GLY A 139 -25.39 -20.40 0.01
N GLY A 140 -24.80 -20.21 -1.18
CA GLY A 140 -24.19 -21.29 -1.97
C GLY A 140 -25.22 -22.12 -2.74
N ALA A 141 -26.37 -21.52 -3.07
CA ALA A 141 -27.46 -22.15 -3.82
C ALA A 141 -27.91 -21.22 -4.96
N GLY A 142 -27.55 -21.58 -6.18
CA GLY A 142 -27.91 -20.91 -7.42
C GLY A 142 -28.75 -21.81 -8.35
N PRO A 143 -29.44 -21.24 -9.34
CA PRO A 143 -30.02 -22.01 -10.43
C PRO A 143 -28.93 -22.52 -11.38
N THR A 144 -29.25 -23.55 -12.17
CA THR A 144 -28.41 -23.95 -13.31
C THR A 144 -28.49 -22.87 -14.41
N THR A 145 -27.36 -22.52 -15.01
CA THR A 145 -27.29 -21.50 -16.06
C THR A 145 -26.15 -21.79 -17.04
N PRO A 146 -26.33 -21.51 -18.35
CA PRO A 146 -25.23 -21.59 -19.31
C PRO A 146 -24.05 -20.70 -18.89
N HIS A 147 -22.87 -21.30 -18.80
CA HIS A 147 -21.64 -20.61 -18.47
C HIS A 147 -20.44 -21.32 -19.14
N SER A 148 -19.36 -20.59 -19.41
CA SER A 148 -18.14 -21.18 -19.97
C SER A 148 -16.89 -20.36 -19.63
N MET A 149 -15.73 -20.99 -19.75
CA MET A 149 -14.42 -20.34 -19.68
C MET A 149 -13.61 -20.68 -20.93
N LYS A 150 -12.91 -19.70 -21.50
CA LYS A 150 -11.95 -19.89 -22.59
C LYS A 150 -10.62 -19.23 -22.21
N GLN A 151 -9.53 -19.97 -22.36
CA GLN A 151 -8.17 -19.49 -22.07
C GLN A 151 -7.43 -19.16 -23.36
N SER A 152 -6.26 -18.51 -23.22
CA SER A 152 -5.39 -18.14 -24.35
C SER A 152 -6.06 -17.18 -25.34
N ILE A 153 -6.87 -16.25 -24.84
CA ILE A 153 -7.47 -15.20 -25.66
C ILE A 153 -6.39 -14.17 -25.98
N ALA A 154 -6.09 -13.99 -27.26
CA ALA A 154 -5.06 -13.06 -27.72
C ALA A 154 -5.46 -11.57 -27.64
N SER A 155 -6.76 -11.28 -27.69
CA SER A 155 -7.28 -9.92 -27.57
C SER A 155 -8.76 -9.92 -27.15
N PRO A 156 -9.16 -9.11 -26.16
CA PRO A 156 -8.31 -8.26 -25.32
C PRO A 156 -7.39 -9.10 -24.43
N ALA A 157 -6.13 -8.68 -24.27
CA ALA A 157 -5.14 -9.31 -23.37
C ALA A 157 -4.03 -8.32 -22.99
N MET A 158 -3.45 -8.49 -21.81
CA MET A 158 -2.34 -7.74 -21.23
C MET A 158 -0.98 -8.35 -21.54
N ASP A 159 -0.91 -9.65 -21.82
CA ASP A 159 0.30 -10.36 -22.30
C ASP A 159 0.05 -11.28 -23.52
N GLY A 160 -1.16 -11.20 -24.07
CA GLY A 160 -1.57 -12.01 -25.22
C GLY A 160 -2.27 -13.32 -24.86
N LYS A 161 -2.60 -13.58 -23.58
CA LYS A 161 -3.24 -14.83 -23.16
C LYS A 161 -4.29 -14.70 -22.03
N ALA A 162 -5.20 -13.74 -22.12
CA ALA A 162 -6.28 -13.61 -21.15
C ALA A 162 -7.19 -14.86 -21.06
N ALA A 163 -7.90 -14.98 -19.93
CA ALA A 163 -9.05 -15.86 -19.80
C ALA A 163 -10.36 -15.08 -19.95
N GLU A 164 -11.27 -15.59 -20.78
CA GLU A 164 -12.66 -15.12 -20.91
C GLU A 164 -13.59 -16.02 -20.09
N PHE A 165 -14.32 -15.43 -19.15
CA PHE A 165 -15.47 -16.05 -18.50
C PHE A 165 -16.74 -15.51 -19.12
N TRP A 166 -17.67 -16.40 -19.45
CA TRP A 166 -18.95 -16.05 -20.06
C TRP A 166 -20.09 -16.61 -19.24
N LEU A 167 -21.12 -15.79 -19.07
CA LEU A 167 -22.38 -16.11 -18.41
C LEU A 167 -23.54 -15.72 -19.33
N GLY A 168 -24.56 -16.58 -19.41
CA GLY A 168 -25.76 -16.29 -20.18
C GLY A 168 -26.95 -17.15 -19.81
N GLY A 169 -28.00 -17.07 -20.62
CA GLY A 169 -29.27 -17.77 -20.41
C GLY A 169 -30.44 -16.83 -20.09
N ASP A 170 -31.55 -17.40 -19.63
CA ASP A 170 -32.81 -16.67 -19.40
C ASP A 170 -33.21 -16.58 -17.92
N THR A 171 -32.46 -17.23 -17.04
CA THR A 171 -32.74 -17.26 -15.60
C THR A 171 -32.18 -16.00 -14.94
N LYS A 172 -33.09 -15.12 -14.52
CA LYS A 172 -32.75 -13.84 -13.87
C LYS A 172 -31.89 -14.06 -12.62
N TYR A 173 -30.86 -13.24 -12.48
CA TYR A 173 -29.92 -13.30 -11.35
C TYR A 173 -29.21 -14.65 -11.17
N ALA A 174 -29.14 -15.46 -12.22
CA ALA A 174 -28.23 -16.60 -12.21
C ALA A 174 -26.79 -16.09 -12.22
N ALA A 175 -25.90 -16.87 -11.60
CA ALA A 175 -24.48 -16.58 -11.55
C ALA A 175 -23.68 -17.86 -11.84
N ALA A 176 -22.38 -17.71 -12.09
CA ALA A 176 -21.46 -18.81 -12.22
C ALA A 176 -20.13 -18.45 -11.57
N LEU A 177 -19.57 -19.40 -10.82
CA LEU A 177 -18.32 -19.29 -10.11
C LEU A 177 -17.28 -20.18 -10.78
N TRP A 178 -16.07 -19.66 -10.96
CA TRP A 178 -14.90 -20.42 -11.38
C TRP A 178 -13.82 -20.32 -10.32
N TRP A 179 -13.12 -21.41 -10.03
CA TRP A 179 -11.99 -21.38 -9.11
C TRP A 179 -10.81 -22.23 -9.57
N LYS A 180 -9.60 -21.77 -9.22
CA LYS A 180 -8.37 -22.51 -9.41
C LYS A 180 -7.78 -22.97 -8.08
N GLN A 181 -7.67 -24.28 -7.91
CA GLN A 181 -6.99 -24.88 -6.77
C GLN A 181 -5.47 -24.70 -6.87
N LEU A 182 -4.86 -24.17 -5.82
CA LEU A 182 -3.40 -23.93 -5.68
C LEU A 182 -2.76 -24.88 -4.65
N GLY A 183 -3.56 -25.77 -4.07
CA GLY A 183 -3.17 -26.75 -3.06
C GLY A 183 -3.07 -26.16 -1.65
N ALA A 184 -3.08 -27.02 -0.63
CA ALA A 184 -3.05 -26.59 0.77
C ALA A 184 -1.79 -25.75 1.08
N ARG A 185 -1.97 -24.65 1.82
CA ARG A 185 -0.90 -23.71 2.24
C ARG A 185 -1.12 -23.23 3.68
N ASP A 186 -1.09 -24.15 4.64
CA ASP A 186 -1.54 -23.90 6.01
C ASP A 186 -0.73 -22.85 6.78
N SER A 187 0.55 -22.68 6.44
CA SER A 187 1.42 -21.68 7.05
C SER A 187 1.18 -20.27 6.53
N ALA A 188 0.54 -20.13 5.35
CA ALA A 188 0.27 -18.82 4.78
C ALA A 188 -0.76 -18.09 5.63
N THR A 189 -0.39 -16.87 6.02
CA THR A 189 -1.21 -15.98 6.86
C THR A 189 -1.42 -14.62 6.21
N LYS A 190 -0.66 -14.26 5.17
CA LYS A 190 -0.89 -13.03 4.40
C LYS A 190 -1.04 -13.36 2.93
N PHE A 191 -1.90 -12.60 2.25
CA PHE A 191 -2.26 -12.85 0.86
C PHE A 191 -2.34 -11.51 0.12
N THR A 192 -1.78 -11.47 -1.07
CA THR A 192 -2.04 -10.41 -2.05
C THR A 192 -2.62 -11.08 -3.29
N TYR A 193 -3.88 -10.79 -3.59
CA TYR A 193 -4.56 -11.25 -4.78
C TYR A 193 -4.59 -10.10 -5.79
N ASP A 194 -3.93 -10.26 -6.92
CA ASP A 194 -3.67 -9.20 -7.89
C ASP A 194 -4.06 -9.69 -9.29
N LEU A 195 -4.83 -8.88 -10.02
CA LEU A 195 -5.33 -9.25 -11.34
C LEU A 195 -5.67 -8.01 -12.18
N TYR A 196 -5.80 -8.21 -13.48
CA TYR A 196 -6.45 -7.28 -14.39
C TYR A 196 -7.80 -7.83 -14.82
N PHE A 197 -8.80 -6.98 -14.96
CA PHE A 197 -10.11 -7.35 -15.50
C PHE A 197 -10.59 -6.38 -16.58
N TYR A 198 -11.45 -6.86 -17.48
CA TYR A 198 -11.95 -6.14 -18.64
C TYR A 198 -13.37 -6.57 -18.97
N LEU A 199 -14.25 -5.61 -19.24
CA LEU A 199 -15.61 -5.86 -19.71
C LEU A 199 -15.94 -5.01 -20.94
N LYS A 200 -16.68 -5.59 -21.89
CA LYS A 200 -17.23 -4.84 -23.04
C LYS A 200 -18.51 -4.09 -22.69
N ASN A 201 -19.30 -4.63 -21.76
CA ASN A 201 -20.54 -4.03 -21.30
C ASN A 201 -20.68 -4.23 -19.79
N PRO A 202 -19.99 -3.44 -18.95
CA PRO A 202 -20.06 -3.61 -17.50
C PRO A 202 -21.46 -3.33 -16.94
N SER A 203 -22.34 -2.66 -17.69
CA SER A 203 -23.68 -2.29 -17.23
C SER A 203 -24.65 -3.47 -17.06
N VAL A 204 -24.33 -4.65 -17.61
CA VAL A 204 -25.20 -5.83 -17.50
C VAL A 204 -24.83 -6.75 -16.34
N SER A 205 -23.63 -6.61 -15.78
CA SER A 205 -23.25 -7.30 -14.55
C SER A 205 -24.03 -6.73 -13.36
N GLN A 206 -24.47 -7.63 -12.48
CA GLN A 206 -25.03 -7.31 -11.18
C GLN A 206 -23.92 -7.00 -10.17
N ALA A 207 -22.90 -7.84 -10.16
CA ALA A 207 -21.66 -7.67 -9.40
C ALA A 207 -20.48 -8.33 -10.12
N LEU A 208 -19.26 -7.86 -9.79
CA LEU A 208 -18.00 -8.51 -10.14
C LEU A 208 -17.43 -9.10 -8.85
N GLU A 209 -17.11 -10.39 -8.80
CA GLU A 209 -16.57 -11.02 -7.60
C GLU A 209 -15.21 -11.67 -7.84
N PHE A 210 -14.31 -11.44 -6.89
CA PHE A 210 -12.93 -11.93 -6.92
C PHE A 210 -12.54 -12.40 -5.52
N ASP A 211 -12.35 -13.70 -5.35
CA ASP A 211 -12.14 -14.27 -4.03
C ASP A 211 -10.79 -14.95 -3.91
N ALA A 212 -10.25 -14.95 -2.70
CA ALA A 212 -9.21 -15.87 -2.28
C ALA A 212 -9.72 -16.71 -1.11
N ASN A 213 -9.66 -18.03 -1.20
CA ASN A 213 -10.18 -18.91 -0.16
C ASN A 213 -9.10 -19.82 0.38
N GLN A 214 -9.04 -19.95 1.69
CA GLN A 214 -8.12 -20.85 2.37
C GLN A 214 -8.87 -21.67 3.40
N THR A 215 -8.66 -22.98 3.46
CA THR A 215 -9.18 -23.82 4.54
C THR A 215 -8.04 -24.49 5.29
N VAL A 216 -7.95 -24.22 6.60
CA VAL A 216 -6.86 -24.65 7.49
C VAL A 216 -7.45 -25.00 8.85
N ASN A 217 -6.99 -26.10 9.46
CA ASN A 217 -7.36 -26.53 10.80
C ASN A 217 -8.89 -26.59 11.05
N GLY A 218 -9.67 -27.03 10.07
CA GLY A 218 -11.12 -27.15 10.20
C GLY A 218 -11.90 -25.85 9.98
N SER A 219 -11.23 -24.76 9.55
CA SER A 219 -11.85 -23.45 9.30
C SER A 219 -11.60 -22.99 7.86
N MET A 220 -12.68 -22.65 7.16
CA MET A 220 -12.68 -22.01 5.84
C MET A 220 -12.74 -20.50 6.00
N TYR A 221 -11.66 -19.87 5.54
CA TYR A 221 -11.47 -18.43 5.43
C TYR A 221 -11.82 -18.05 3.99
N VAL A 222 -13.03 -17.53 3.81
CA VAL A 222 -13.52 -17.01 2.53
C VAL A 222 -13.20 -15.52 2.46
N PHE A 223 -12.07 -15.13 1.85
CA PHE A 223 -11.79 -13.72 1.59
C PHE A 223 -12.61 -13.27 0.37
N GLY A 224 -13.92 -13.27 0.56
CA GLY A 224 -14.91 -13.00 -0.47
C GLY A 224 -15.07 -11.50 -0.70
N THR A 225 -14.99 -11.06 -1.95
CA THR A 225 -15.14 -9.65 -2.31
C THR A 225 -16.02 -9.48 -3.53
N GLN A 226 -16.93 -8.51 -3.48
CA GLN A 226 -17.72 -8.12 -4.65
C GLN A 226 -17.69 -6.62 -4.87
N CYS A 227 -17.62 -6.21 -6.14
CA CYS A 227 -18.03 -4.89 -6.58
C CYS A 227 -19.52 -4.93 -6.92
N ASN A 228 -20.36 -4.40 -6.03
CA ASN A 228 -21.81 -4.46 -6.21
C ASN A 228 -22.31 -3.30 -7.09
N LEU A 229 -22.44 -3.54 -8.40
CA LEU A 229 -22.72 -2.50 -9.39
C LEU A 229 -24.16 -1.97 -9.37
N LYS A 230 -25.11 -2.74 -8.84
CA LYS A 230 -26.54 -2.39 -8.85
C LYS A 230 -27.13 -2.12 -7.48
N GLY A 231 -26.66 -2.82 -6.45
CA GLY A 231 -27.10 -2.70 -5.06
C GLY A 231 -26.38 -1.58 -4.32
N SER A 232 -25.39 -1.94 -3.49
CA SER A 232 -24.71 -1.00 -2.58
C SER A 232 -23.85 0.05 -3.31
N LYS A 233 -23.47 -0.21 -4.58
CA LYS A 233 -22.52 0.61 -5.37
C LYS A 233 -21.17 0.77 -4.68
N GLN A 234 -20.81 -0.25 -3.92
CA GLN A 234 -19.61 -0.31 -3.09
C GLN A 234 -18.93 -1.65 -3.30
N TRP A 235 -17.67 -1.70 -2.87
CA TRP A 235 -17.04 -2.96 -2.56
C TRP A 235 -17.66 -3.52 -1.28
N ASP A 236 -18.15 -4.74 -1.34
CA ASP A 236 -18.69 -5.47 -0.20
C ASP A 236 -17.75 -6.65 0.14
N ILE A 237 -17.72 -7.06 1.40
CA ILE A 237 -16.95 -8.22 1.89
C ILE A 237 -17.88 -9.30 2.43
N TRP A 238 -17.45 -10.56 2.39
CA TRP A 238 -18.25 -11.70 2.82
C TRP A 238 -18.17 -11.97 4.33
N ASP A 239 -19.31 -12.26 4.96
CA ASP A 239 -19.42 -12.54 6.39
C ASP A 239 -19.74 -14.01 6.71
N TYR A 240 -19.71 -14.35 8.01
CA TYR A 240 -20.01 -15.69 8.50
C TYR A 240 -21.45 -16.15 8.21
N ASN A 241 -22.39 -15.21 8.18
CA ASN A 241 -23.82 -15.46 7.99
C ASN A 241 -24.24 -15.52 6.53
N LEU A 242 -23.27 -15.49 5.60
CA LEU A 242 -23.50 -15.53 4.16
C LEU A 242 -24.16 -14.26 3.61
N HIS A 243 -23.74 -13.12 4.15
CA HIS A 243 -24.16 -11.81 3.71
C HIS A 243 -22.99 -10.98 3.21
N TRP A 244 -23.26 -10.20 2.17
CA TRP A 244 -22.40 -9.13 1.71
C TRP A 244 -22.49 -7.92 2.65
N ILE A 245 -21.35 -7.45 3.14
CA ILE A 245 -21.24 -6.29 4.03
C ILE A 245 -20.56 -5.13 3.28
N PRO A 246 -21.27 -4.00 3.07
CA PRO A 246 -20.68 -2.83 2.45
C PRO A 246 -19.51 -2.25 3.26
N THR A 247 -18.42 -1.96 2.55
CA THR A 247 -17.19 -1.44 3.17
C THR A 247 -17.20 0.08 3.35
N GLY A 248 -18.00 0.81 2.56
CA GLY A 248 -17.89 2.26 2.40
C GLY A 248 -17.04 2.68 1.19
N ILE A 249 -16.26 1.75 0.60
CA ILE A 249 -15.39 2.03 -0.54
C ILE A 249 -16.25 2.01 -1.82
N PRO A 250 -16.31 3.11 -2.59
CA PRO A 250 -17.09 3.14 -3.81
C PRO A 250 -16.65 2.07 -4.80
N CYS A 251 -17.62 1.38 -5.40
CA CYS A 251 -17.40 0.64 -6.62
C CYS A 251 -18.21 1.28 -7.74
N THR A 252 -17.53 2.09 -8.53
CA THR A 252 -18.12 2.73 -9.71
C THR A 252 -18.12 1.75 -10.87
N LEU A 253 -19.09 1.90 -11.77
CA LEU A 253 -19.13 1.14 -13.01
C LEU A 253 -17.77 1.25 -13.74
N PRO A 254 -17.07 0.13 -13.99
CA PRO A 254 -15.81 0.15 -14.71
C PRO A 254 -15.98 0.73 -16.12
N ALA A 255 -14.90 1.25 -16.68
CA ALA A 255 -14.91 1.72 -18.05
C ALA A 255 -15.05 0.53 -19.01
N ALA A 256 -16.01 0.61 -19.93
CA ALA A 256 -16.14 -0.40 -20.97
C ALA A 256 -14.91 -0.36 -21.90
N TYR A 257 -14.50 -1.52 -22.39
CA TYR A 257 -13.37 -1.68 -23.30
C TYR A 257 -12.01 -1.22 -22.75
N ALA A 258 -11.85 -1.20 -21.43
CA ALA A 258 -10.61 -0.86 -20.75
C ALA A 258 -10.20 -1.94 -19.76
N TRP A 259 -8.89 -2.11 -19.60
CA TRP A 259 -8.32 -2.94 -18.54
C TRP A 259 -8.25 -2.14 -17.25
N HIS A 260 -8.67 -2.78 -16.15
CA HIS A 260 -8.61 -2.25 -14.81
C HIS A 260 -7.70 -3.13 -13.95
N HIS A 261 -6.82 -2.51 -13.16
CA HIS A 261 -5.91 -3.23 -12.27
C HIS A 261 -6.51 -3.29 -10.87
N LEU A 262 -6.61 -4.48 -10.30
CA LEU A 262 -7.21 -4.72 -9.01
C LEU A 262 -6.28 -5.52 -8.12
N THR A 263 -6.02 -5.00 -6.92
CA THR A 263 -5.25 -5.69 -5.89
C THR A 263 -6.05 -5.72 -4.58
N PHE A 264 -6.19 -6.91 -4.01
CA PHE A 264 -6.64 -7.10 -2.63
C PHE A 264 -5.49 -7.54 -1.73
N GLU A 265 -5.48 -7.03 -0.51
CA GLU A 265 -4.59 -7.50 0.54
C GLU A 265 -5.43 -8.09 1.68
N PHE A 266 -5.08 -9.31 2.10
CA PHE A 266 -5.76 -10.02 3.17
C PHE A 266 -4.75 -10.59 4.18
N GLU A 267 -5.25 -10.85 5.38
CA GLU A 267 -4.51 -11.54 6.43
C GLU A 267 -5.43 -12.52 7.17
N ARG A 268 -4.88 -13.67 7.56
CA ARG A 268 -5.45 -14.55 8.57
C ARG A 268 -4.77 -14.25 9.90
N SER A 269 -5.47 -13.53 10.77
CA SER A 269 -4.95 -13.06 12.06
C SER A 269 -5.84 -13.56 13.20
N ASN A 270 -5.24 -14.19 14.21
CA ASN A 270 -5.94 -14.70 15.39
C ASN A 270 -7.18 -15.55 15.07
N GLY A 271 -7.08 -16.42 14.05
CA GLY A 271 -8.19 -17.29 13.63
C GLY A 271 -9.34 -16.57 12.91
N LYS A 272 -9.12 -15.33 12.44
CA LYS A 272 -10.09 -14.53 11.70
C LYS A 272 -9.56 -14.17 10.32
N MET A 273 -10.47 -13.90 9.40
CA MET A 273 -10.18 -13.19 8.16
C MET A 273 -10.05 -11.71 8.47
N HIS A 274 -9.01 -11.07 7.96
CA HIS A 274 -8.76 -9.65 8.05
C HIS A 274 -8.62 -9.08 6.65
N TYR A 275 -9.59 -8.27 6.24
CA TYR A 275 -9.60 -7.57 4.96
C TYR A 275 -8.83 -6.26 5.13
N LEU A 276 -7.65 -6.15 4.51
CA LEU A 276 -6.75 -5.01 4.72
C LEU A 276 -7.10 -3.85 3.78
N SER A 277 -7.04 -4.09 2.48
CA SER A 277 -7.17 -3.04 1.48
C SER A 277 -7.65 -3.53 0.12
N ILE A 278 -8.15 -2.57 -0.66
CA ILE A 278 -8.51 -2.71 -2.07
C ILE A 278 -7.78 -1.61 -2.83
N THR A 279 -7.06 -1.96 -3.89
CA THR A 279 -6.43 -1.00 -4.80
C THR A 279 -7.02 -1.20 -6.18
N LEU A 280 -7.75 -0.20 -6.68
CA LEU A 280 -8.30 -0.20 -8.03
C LEU A 280 -7.62 0.91 -8.84
N ASP A 281 -7.04 0.56 -9.98
CA ASP A 281 -6.33 1.47 -10.89
C ASP A 281 -5.28 2.34 -10.15
N GLY A 282 -4.52 1.70 -9.26
CA GLY A 282 -3.49 2.35 -8.44
C GLY A 282 -4.03 3.16 -7.24
N LYS A 283 -5.34 3.29 -7.07
CA LYS A 283 -5.95 4.00 -5.93
C LYS A 283 -6.27 3.04 -4.79
N LYS A 284 -5.42 3.05 -3.77
CA LYS A 284 -5.56 2.22 -2.55
C LYS A 284 -6.59 2.80 -1.58
N SER A 285 -7.49 1.95 -1.08
CA SER A 285 -8.48 2.23 -0.05
C SER A 285 -8.40 1.15 1.03
N TYR A 286 -8.51 1.54 2.31
CA TYR A 286 -8.40 0.61 3.43
C TYR A 286 -9.77 0.08 3.84
N VAL A 287 -9.88 -1.23 4.00
CA VAL A 287 -11.09 -1.90 4.50
C VAL A 287 -11.00 -2.01 6.03
N ASP A 288 -9.90 -2.58 6.54
CA ASP A 288 -9.60 -2.79 7.96
C ASP A 288 -10.78 -3.42 8.73
N ARG A 289 -11.26 -4.56 8.23
CA ARG A 289 -12.38 -5.30 8.85
C ARG A 289 -12.07 -6.77 9.06
N TYR A 290 -12.60 -7.31 10.16
CA TYR A 290 -12.45 -8.71 10.53
C TYR A 290 -13.73 -9.49 10.31
N GLN A 291 -13.60 -10.73 9.86
CA GLN A 291 -14.67 -11.71 9.73
C GLN A 291 -14.27 -13.05 10.33
N VAL A 292 -15.24 -13.84 10.77
CA VAL A 292 -14.99 -15.16 11.37
C VAL A 292 -15.18 -16.27 10.32
N PRO A 293 -14.29 -17.28 10.29
CA PRO A 293 -14.37 -18.37 9.31
C PRO A 293 -15.53 -19.32 9.61
N ARG A 294 -15.91 -20.12 8.62
CA ARG A 294 -16.90 -21.20 8.76
C ARG A 294 -16.23 -22.56 8.93
N PRO A 295 -16.86 -23.55 9.60
CA PRO A 295 -16.29 -24.89 9.69
C PRO A 295 -16.20 -25.58 8.31
N LYS A 296 -15.02 -26.11 7.97
CA LYS A 296 -14.79 -26.98 6.79
C LYS A 296 -13.50 -27.76 6.96
N THR A 297 -13.48 -29.04 6.57
CA THR A 297 -12.33 -29.93 6.82
C THR A 297 -11.38 -30.08 5.63
N THR A 298 -11.83 -29.82 4.41
CA THR A 298 -11.00 -29.90 3.20
C THR A 298 -9.88 -28.88 3.24
N ARG A 299 -8.61 -29.30 3.18
CA ARG A 299 -7.48 -28.36 3.20
C ARG A 299 -7.21 -27.82 1.79
N GLU A 300 -7.21 -26.50 1.65
CA GLU A 300 -7.08 -25.86 0.33
C GLU A 300 -6.59 -24.42 0.40
N LEU A 301 -6.06 -23.95 -0.73
CA LEU A 301 -5.92 -22.55 -1.10
C LEU A 301 -6.39 -22.44 -2.56
N ASN A 302 -7.29 -21.52 -2.85
CA ASN A 302 -7.73 -21.23 -4.21
C ASN A 302 -7.99 -19.73 -4.41
N VAL A 303 -8.04 -19.33 -5.67
CA VAL A 303 -8.61 -18.06 -6.11
C VAL A 303 -9.85 -18.33 -6.94
N ALA A 304 -10.79 -17.39 -6.96
CA ALA A 304 -12.01 -17.51 -7.72
C ALA A 304 -12.42 -16.20 -8.40
N VAL A 305 -13.23 -16.35 -9.45
CA VAL A 305 -13.90 -15.30 -10.20
C VAL A 305 -15.36 -15.70 -10.32
N GLN A 306 -16.30 -14.82 -9.99
CA GLN A 306 -17.74 -15.04 -10.18
C GLN A 306 -18.33 -13.97 -11.07
N LEU A 307 -19.18 -14.40 -11.99
CA LEU A 307 -20.01 -13.51 -12.79
C LEU A 307 -21.44 -13.60 -12.27
N ASP A 308 -22.02 -12.44 -11.97
CA ASP A 308 -23.39 -12.29 -11.51
C ASP A 308 -24.30 -11.64 -12.55
N GLY A 309 -25.29 -12.39 -13.02
CA GLY A 309 -26.33 -11.90 -13.89
C GLY A 309 -27.28 -10.91 -13.19
N ASN A 310 -27.83 -9.98 -13.96
CA ASN A 310 -28.83 -9.04 -13.44
C ASN A 310 -30.28 -9.48 -13.76
N SER A 311 -31.25 -8.61 -13.46
CA SER A 311 -32.67 -8.86 -13.70
C SER A 311 -33.08 -9.09 -15.17
N ALA A 312 -32.27 -8.61 -16.11
CA ALA A 312 -32.47 -8.79 -17.54
C ALA A 312 -31.74 -10.04 -18.08
N MET A 313 -30.79 -10.59 -17.32
CA MET A 313 -29.95 -11.73 -17.71
C MET A 313 -29.37 -11.58 -19.13
N THR A 314 -28.83 -10.42 -19.45
CA THR A 314 -28.15 -10.23 -20.74
C THR A 314 -26.82 -10.95 -20.70
N ASP A 315 -26.62 -11.87 -21.63
CA ASP A 315 -25.35 -12.57 -21.82
C ASP A 315 -24.17 -11.60 -21.87
N TYR A 316 -23.10 -11.93 -21.15
CA TYR A 316 -21.89 -11.13 -21.15
C TYR A 316 -20.65 -11.96 -20.84
N SER A 317 -19.51 -11.38 -21.20
CA SER A 317 -18.21 -11.91 -20.84
C SER A 317 -17.41 -10.91 -20.03
N GLU A 318 -16.57 -11.45 -19.17
CA GLU A 318 -15.52 -10.76 -18.45
C GLU A 318 -14.18 -11.43 -18.79
N TRP A 319 -13.19 -10.61 -19.12
CA TRP A 319 -11.83 -11.08 -19.34
C TRP A 319 -11.00 -10.74 -18.12
N VAL A 320 -10.24 -11.72 -17.64
CA VAL A 320 -9.21 -11.52 -16.62
C VAL A 320 -7.85 -11.86 -17.20
N ASP A 321 -6.82 -11.24 -16.65
CA ASP A 321 -5.45 -11.44 -17.12
C ASP A 321 -4.44 -11.19 -15.98
N LYS A 322 -3.28 -11.84 -16.07
CA LYS A 322 -2.18 -11.77 -15.10
C LYS A 322 -2.63 -12.00 -13.67
N ILE A 323 -3.50 -12.98 -13.46
CA ILE A 323 -3.94 -13.32 -12.11
C ILE A 323 -2.74 -13.85 -11.34
N SER A 324 -2.44 -13.21 -10.22
CA SER A 324 -1.42 -13.66 -9.29
C SER A 324 -1.90 -13.70 -7.85
N LEU A 325 -1.38 -14.68 -7.10
CA LEU A 325 -1.56 -14.78 -5.66
C LEU A 325 -0.20 -14.89 -5.00
N LYS A 326 0.13 -13.90 -4.17
CA LYS A 326 1.34 -13.89 -3.36
C LYS A 326 1.00 -14.21 -1.90
N ILE A 327 1.75 -15.12 -1.30
CA ILE A 327 1.49 -15.58 0.07
C ILE A 327 2.73 -15.51 0.95
N TRP A 328 2.53 -15.29 2.25
CA TRP A 328 3.58 -15.30 3.29
C TRP A 328 3.17 -16.14 4.48
#